data_AF-V7EP08-F1
#
_entry.id   AF-V7EP08-F1
#
_cell.length_a   1.000
_cell.length_b   1.000
_cell.length_c   1.000
_cell.angle_alpha   90.00
_cell.angle_beta   90.00
_cell.angle_gamma   90.00
#
_symmetry.space_group_name_H-M   'P 1'
#
loop_
_entity.id
_entity.type
_entity.pdbx_description
1 polymer ?
#
loop_
_entity_poly.entity_id
_entity_poly.type
_entity_poly.pdbx_seq_one_letter_code
_entity_poly.pdbx_strand_id
1 'polypeptide(L)' 'MHFGPHGLRHACATHLVAQGLSLKEIGDHLGHRSAFATRTYARVDLAGLREVGAFDLGGLA' A
#
# COMPACT_ATOMS: atom_id res chain seq x y z
N MET A 1 -5.52 -18.03 -2.76
CA MET A 1 -4.07 -17.90 -2.50
C MET A 1 -3.35 -17.97 -3.84
N HIS A 2 -2.51 -16.99 -4.17
CA HIS A 2 -1.73 -17.02 -5.41
C HIS A 2 -0.44 -17.79 -5.17
N PHE A 3 -0.33 -18.98 -5.74
CA PHE A 3 0.88 -19.79 -5.69
C PHE A 3 1.79 -19.43 -6.87
N GLY A 4 3.08 -19.22 -6.61
CA GLY A 4 4.08 -18.84 -7.63
C GLY A 4 4.53 -17.37 -7.58
N PRO A 5 5.17 -16.85 -8.65
CA PRO A 5 5.83 -15.53 -8.67
C PRO A 5 4.95 -14.35 -8.26
N HIS A 6 3.65 -14.42 -8.55
CA HIS A 6 2.70 -13.39 -8.15
C HIS A 6 2.50 -13.35 -6.63
N GLY A 7 2.52 -14.52 -5.96
CA GLY A 7 2.48 -14.61 -4.50
C GLY A 7 3.72 -14.00 -3.85
N LEU A 8 4.91 -14.22 -4.43
CA LEU A 8 6.14 -13.60 -3.95
C LEU A 8 6.13 -12.07 -4.11
N ARG A 9 5.63 -11.55 -5.24
CA ARG A 9 5.44 -10.11 -5.43
C ARG A 9 4.50 -9.53 -4.38
N HIS A 10 3.40 -10.23 -4.10
CA HIS A 10 2.46 -9.82 -3.05
C HIS A 10 3.09 -9.83 -1.66
N ALA A 11 3.83 -10.89 -1.31
CA ALA A 11 4.51 -10.98 -0.02
C ALA A 11 5.56 -9.87 0.16
N CYS A 12 6.36 -9.60 -0.89
CA CYS A 12 7.32 -8.51 -0.90
C CYS A 12 6.62 -7.15 -0.68
N ALA A 13 5.55 -6.88 -1.43
CA ALA A 13 4.80 -5.63 -1.28
C ALA A 13 4.21 -5.46 0.13
N THR A 14 3.61 -6.50 0.69
CA THR A 14 3.07 -6.48 2.06
C THR A 14 4.17 -6.25 3.09
N HIS A 15 5.37 -6.81 2.88
CA HIS A 15 6.52 -6.55 3.74
C HIS A 15 6.96 -5.08 3.70
N LEU A 16 7.03 -4.48 2.50
CA LEU A 16 7.40 -3.07 2.35
C LEU A 16 6.35 -2.12 2.95
N VAL A 17 5.05 -2.46 2.85
CA VAL A 17 3.98 -1.73 3.57
C VAL A 17 4.22 -1.79 5.09
N ALA A 18 4.55 -2.96 5.63
CA ALA A 18 4.80 -3.12 7.06
C ALA A 18 6.03 -2.34 7.55
N GLN A 19 6.97 -2.02 6.66
CA GLN A 19 8.10 -1.14 6.95
C GLN A 19 7.76 0.36 6.87
N GLY A 20 6.53 0.71 6.50
CA GLY A 20 6.06 2.10 6.42
C GLY A 20 6.42 2.83 5.13
N LEU A 21 6.81 2.11 4.07
CA LEU A 21 7.06 2.75 2.77
C LEU A 21 5.75 3.21 2.14
N SER A 22 5.80 4.33 1.41
CA SER A 22 4.66 4.83 0.66
C SER A 22 4.29 3.91 -0.51
N LEU A 23 3.03 3.93 -0.95
CA LEU A 23 2.59 3.19 -2.13
C LEU A 23 3.33 3.59 -3.41
N LYS A 24 3.90 4.81 -3.46
CA LYS A 24 4.75 5.23 -4.58
C LYS A 24 6.07 4.46 -4.55
N GLU A 25 6.77 4.47 -3.42
CA GLU A 25 8.07 3.79 -3.26
C GLU A 25 7.94 2.28 -3.48
N ILE A 26 6.87 1.68 -2.98
CA ILE A 26 6.54 0.26 -3.23
C ILE A 26 6.33 0.02 -4.73
N GLY A 27 5.61 0.90 -5.42
CA GLY A 27 5.42 0.81 -6.86
C GLY A 27 6.74 0.87 -7.61
N ASP A 28 7.60 1.81 -7.25
CA ASP A 28 8.93 2.00 -7.83
C ASP A 28 9.80 0.74 -7.61
N HIS A 29 9.79 0.17 -6.39
CA HIS A 29 10.51 -1.07 -6.06
C HIS A 29 10.03 -2.29 -6.85
N LEU A 30 8.73 -2.37 -7.12
CA LEU A 30 8.12 -3.49 -7.86
C LEU A 30 8.10 -3.27 -9.38
N GLY A 31 8.58 -2.11 -9.86
CA GLY A 31 8.57 -1.74 -11.28
C GLY A 31 7.17 -1.45 -11.83
N HIS A 32 6.23 -1.04 -10.97
CA HIS A 32 4.89 -0.68 -11.40
C HIS A 32 4.88 0.67 -12.11
N ARG A 33 4.45 0.67 -13.37
CA ARG A 33 4.32 1.89 -14.19
C ARG A 33 3.10 2.75 -13.81
N SER A 34 2.18 2.21 -13.01
CA SER A 34 0.94 2.88 -12.63
C SER A 34 0.62 2.65 -11.16
N ALA A 35 0.24 3.72 -10.48
CA ALA A 35 -0.26 3.67 -9.10
C ALA A 35 -1.50 2.77 -8.97
N PHE A 36 -2.25 2.56 -10.05
CA PHE A 36 -3.42 1.68 -10.06
C PHE A 36 -3.06 0.23 -9.72
N ALA A 37 -1.88 -0.25 -10.14
CA ALA A 37 -1.41 -1.59 -9.79
C ALA A 37 -1.02 -1.67 -8.30
N THR A 38 -0.40 -0.61 -7.78
CA THR A 38 0.07 -0.59 -6.38
C THR A 38 -1.04 -0.32 -5.37
N ARG A 39 -2.16 0.32 -5.78
CA ARG A 39 -3.29 0.64 -4.88
C ARG A 39 -3.86 -0.57 -4.14
N THR A 40 -3.70 -1.78 -4.71
CA THR A 40 -4.18 -3.02 -4.08
C THR A 40 -3.54 -3.27 -2.71
N TYR A 41 -2.34 -2.74 -2.48
CA TYR A 41 -1.63 -2.89 -1.21
C TYR A 41 -2.05 -1.88 -0.13
N ALA A 42 -2.77 -0.81 -0.49
CA ALA A 42 -3.27 0.17 0.47
C ALA A 42 -4.13 -0.48 1.56
N ARG A 43 -4.90 -1.52 1.20
CA ARG A 43 -5.81 -2.21 2.12
C ARG A 43 -5.12 -2.91 3.30
N VAL A 44 -3.81 -3.17 3.21
CA VAL A 44 -3.03 -3.80 4.29
C VAL A 44 -2.19 -2.80 5.09
N ASP A 45 -2.20 -1.52 4.69
CA ASP A 45 -1.59 -0.43 5.45
C ASP A 45 -2.53 0.06 6.55
N LEU A 46 -2.68 -0.73 7.60
CA LEU A 46 -3.57 -0.39 8.71
C LEU A 46 -3.13 0.87 9.47
N ALA A 47 -1.83 1.18 9.46
CA ALA A 47 -1.30 2.37 10.13
C ALA A 47 -1.71 3.63 9.37
N GLY A 48 -1.46 3.70 8.06
CA GLY A 48 -1.89 4.81 7.21
C GLY A 48 -3.41 4.95 7.15
N LEU A 49 -4.14 3.84 7.11
CA LEU A 49 -5.62 3.88 7.15
C LEU A 49 -6.15 4.47 8.46
N ARG A 50 -5.50 4.19 9.60
CA ARG A 50 -5.88 4.79 10.89
C ARG A 50 -5.56 6.28 10.95
N GLU A 51 -4.41 6.68 10.42
CA GLU A 51 -4.02 8.09 10.35
C GLU A 51 -5.04 8.91 9.56
N VAL A 52 -5.37 8.47 8.34
CA VAL A 52 -6.38 9.13 7.51
C VAL A 52 -7.77 9.07 8.14
N GLY A 53 -8.12 7.97 8.80
CA GLY A 53 -9.40 7.83 9.51
C GLY A 53 -9.52 8.73 10.75
N ALA A 54 -8.40 9.11 11.36
CA ALA A 54 -8.35 10.03 12.49
C ALA A 54 -8.30 11.50 12.05
N PHE A 55 -8.19 11.78 10.75
CA PHE A 55 -8.13 13.14 10.22
C PHE A 55 -9.47 13.86 10.44
N ASP A 56 -9.42 14.93 11.24
CA ASP A 56 -10.59 15.78 11.51
C ASP A 56 -10.87 16.69 10.31
N LEU A 57 -12.06 16.52 9.72
CA LEU A 57 -12.54 17.34 8.60
C LEU A 57 -13.28 18.60 9.06
N GLY A 58 -13.25 18.92 10.37
CA GLY A 58 -13.99 19.97 11.08
C GLY A 58 -13.84 21.43 10.61
N GLY A 59 -13.33 21.68 9.40
CA GLY A 59 -13.33 22.99 8.74
C GLY A 59 -13.80 22.96 7.27
N LEU A 60 -14.29 21.82 6.77
CA LEU A 60 -14.82 21.65 5.41
C LEU A 60 -16.37 21.62 5.35
N ALA A 61 -17.03 21.91 6.48
CA ALA A 61 -18.49 22.02 6.59
C ALA A 61 -18.93 23.49 6.56
#